data_AF-A0A845L146-F1
#
_entry.id   AF-A0A845L146-F1
#
_cell.length_a   1.000
_cell.length_b   1.000
_cell.length_c   1.000
_cell.angle_alpha   90.00
_cell.angle_beta   90.00
_cell.angle_gamma   90.00
#
_symmetry.space_group_name_H-M   'P 1'
#
loop_
_entity.id
_entity.type
_entity.pdbx_description
1 polymer ?
#
loop_
_entity_poly.entity_id
_entity_poly.type
_entity_poly.pdbx_seq_one_letter_code
_entity_poly.pdbx_strand_id
1 'polypeptide(L)'
;MVSEKLREIRTEADLTQDKMAESIGISKKTLVDVEKGRKTLGFTAAALTALLFRRSETVQSLFGDMTIDVIEFVSRRAKSRAWYKTLGGRVWWNEECRQGPFIVQKHLFTPYYRIIDNVHYLHYYSLNREETYKRLTELGSETMMEENQGKEGEGP
;
A
#
# COMPACT_ATOMS: atom_id res chain seq x y z
N MET A 1 -9.60 -10.38 3.51
CA MET A 1 -9.67 -8.90 3.62
C MET A 1 -10.86 -8.30 2.85
N VAL A 2 -10.74 -7.87 1.58
CA VAL A 2 -11.86 -7.18 0.88
C VAL A 2 -13.10 -8.06 0.73
N SER A 3 -12.92 -9.33 0.33
CA SER A 3 -14.02 -10.28 0.16
C SER A 3 -14.82 -10.50 1.46
N GLU A 4 -14.15 -10.60 2.60
CA GLU A 4 -14.80 -10.79 3.92
C GLU A 4 -15.63 -9.56 4.33
N LYS A 5 -15.20 -8.38 3.92
CA LYS A 5 -15.82 -7.10 4.23
C LYS A 5 -16.78 -6.59 3.15
N LEU A 6 -16.99 -7.36 2.07
CA LEU A 6 -17.78 -6.92 0.92
C LEU A 6 -19.20 -6.50 1.29
N ARG A 7 -19.84 -7.23 2.22
CA ARG A 7 -21.19 -6.90 2.70
C ARG A 7 -21.21 -5.58 3.46
N GLU A 8 -20.25 -5.36 4.35
CA GLU A 8 -20.12 -4.13 5.15
C GLU A 8 -19.89 -2.93 4.22
N ILE A 9 -18.92 -3.04 3.29
CA ILE A 9 -18.63 -2.01 2.27
C ILE A 9 -19.88 -1.67 1.46
N ARG A 10 -20.63 -2.68 1.02
CA ARG A 10 -21.85 -2.48 0.25
C ARG A 10 -22.93 -1.76 1.05
N THR A 11 -23.12 -2.14 2.31
CA THR A 11 -24.13 -1.51 3.18
C THR A 11 -23.76 -0.09 3.57
N GLU A 12 -22.47 0.22 3.79
CA GLU A 12 -22.00 1.60 4.03
C GLU A 12 -22.27 2.52 2.84
N ALA A 13 -22.22 1.98 1.62
CA ALA A 13 -22.51 2.69 0.40
C ALA A 13 -24.01 2.74 0.04
N ASP A 14 -24.89 2.19 0.89
CA ASP A 14 -26.34 2.08 0.66
C ASP A 14 -26.71 1.40 -0.67
N LEU A 15 -25.89 0.42 -1.09
CA LEU A 15 -26.09 -0.28 -2.36
C LEU A 15 -26.87 -1.59 -2.20
N THR A 16 -27.77 -1.86 -3.14
CA THR A 16 -28.33 -3.20 -3.32
C THR A 16 -27.27 -4.15 -3.86
N GLN A 17 -27.49 -5.47 -3.70
CA GLN A 17 -26.59 -6.48 -4.28
C GLN A 17 -26.49 -6.36 -5.79
N ASP A 18 -27.58 -6.02 -6.48
CA ASP A 18 -27.58 -5.80 -7.93
C ASP A 18 -26.68 -4.61 -8.31
N LYS A 19 -26.84 -3.47 -7.63
CA LYS A 19 -26.05 -2.26 -7.90
C LYS A 19 -24.57 -2.43 -7.60
N MET A 20 -24.24 -3.13 -6.52
CA MET A 20 -22.85 -3.43 -6.18
C MET A 20 -22.22 -4.36 -7.22
N ALA A 21 -22.93 -5.42 -7.61
CA ALA A 21 -22.45 -6.39 -8.60
C ALA A 21 -22.17 -5.72 -9.95
N GLU A 22 -23.08 -4.82 -10.39
CA GLU A 22 -22.90 -3.96 -11.56
C GLU A 22 -21.65 -3.07 -11.42
N SER A 23 -21.49 -2.39 -10.28
CA SER A 23 -20.39 -1.45 -10.03
C SER A 23 -19.01 -2.11 -10.06
N ILE A 24 -18.88 -3.35 -9.58
CA ILE A 24 -17.59 -4.06 -9.48
C ILE A 24 -17.40 -5.11 -10.59
N GLY A 25 -18.33 -5.17 -11.57
CA GLY A 25 -18.20 -5.99 -12.78
C GLY A 25 -18.33 -7.49 -12.54
N ILE A 26 -19.22 -7.93 -11.63
CA ILE A 26 -19.47 -9.35 -11.35
C ILE A 26 -20.97 -9.67 -11.42
N SER A 27 -21.32 -10.96 -11.48
CA SER A 27 -22.73 -11.36 -11.38
C SER A 27 -23.25 -11.19 -9.95
N LYS A 28 -24.56 -10.90 -9.81
CA LYS A 28 -25.24 -10.89 -8.50
C LYS A 28 -25.04 -12.21 -7.74
N LYS A 29 -25.11 -13.35 -8.43
CA LYS A 29 -24.86 -14.67 -7.83
C LYS A 29 -23.46 -14.76 -7.23
N THR A 30 -22.45 -14.27 -7.95
CA THR A 30 -21.06 -14.22 -7.46
C THR A 30 -20.97 -13.33 -6.22
N LEU A 31 -21.57 -12.14 -6.24
CA LEU A 31 -21.58 -11.25 -5.08
C LEU A 31 -22.21 -11.93 -3.84
N VAL A 32 -23.38 -12.56 -3.99
CA VAL A 32 -24.07 -13.29 -2.91
C VAL A 32 -23.20 -14.44 -2.38
N ASP A 33 -22.52 -15.18 -3.25
CA ASP A 33 -21.63 -16.26 -2.83
C ASP A 33 -20.44 -15.74 -2.02
N VAL A 34 -19.88 -14.58 -2.40
CA VAL A 34 -18.80 -13.93 -1.65
C VAL A 34 -19.28 -13.41 -0.30
N GLU A 35 -20.42 -12.72 -0.24
CA GLU A 35 -20.98 -12.22 1.04
C GLU A 35 -21.32 -13.35 2.02
N LYS A 36 -21.56 -14.57 1.52
CA LYS A 36 -21.78 -15.77 2.33
C LYS A 36 -20.50 -16.52 2.69
N GLY A 37 -19.33 -16.02 2.28
CA GLY A 37 -18.04 -16.68 2.51
C GLY A 37 -17.81 -17.94 1.69
N ARG A 38 -18.63 -18.23 0.68
CA ARG A 38 -18.51 -19.42 -0.18
C ARG A 38 -17.48 -19.26 -1.29
N LYS A 39 -17.15 -18.02 -1.63
CA LYS A 39 -16.17 -17.63 -2.67
C LYS A 39 -15.42 -16.38 -2.24
N THR A 40 -14.30 -16.11 -2.92
CA THR A 40 -13.57 -14.85 -2.82
C THR A 40 -13.64 -14.10 -4.15
N LEU A 41 -13.50 -12.77 -4.09
CA LEU A 41 -13.30 -11.97 -5.29
C LEU A 41 -11.94 -12.28 -5.91
N GLY A 42 -11.89 -12.32 -7.25
CA GLY A 42 -10.63 -12.24 -7.98
C GLY A 42 -9.98 -10.87 -7.81
N PHE A 43 -8.68 -10.77 -8.14
CA PHE A 43 -7.89 -9.55 -7.94
C PHE A 43 -8.56 -8.30 -8.52
N THR A 44 -9.01 -8.33 -9.77
CA THR A 44 -9.62 -7.18 -10.44
C THR A 44 -10.83 -6.64 -9.70
N ALA A 45 -11.78 -7.51 -9.31
CA ALA A 45 -12.98 -7.10 -8.60
C ALA A 45 -12.66 -6.63 -7.16
N ALA A 46 -11.71 -7.27 -6.48
CA ALA A 46 -11.26 -6.86 -5.15
C ALA A 46 -10.57 -5.48 -5.19
N ALA A 47 -9.68 -5.26 -6.16
CA ALA A 47 -8.97 -4.00 -6.36
C ALA A 47 -9.95 -2.87 -6.73
N LEU A 48 -10.87 -3.13 -7.66
CA LEU A 48 -11.89 -2.16 -8.05
C LEU A 48 -12.80 -1.81 -6.87
N THR A 49 -13.22 -2.80 -6.09
CA THR A 49 -14.00 -2.58 -4.85
C THR A 49 -13.22 -1.67 -3.89
N ALA A 50 -11.98 -2.02 -3.55
CA ALA A 50 -11.18 -1.21 -2.64
C ALA A 50 -11.00 0.22 -3.17
N LEU A 51 -10.72 0.39 -4.46
CA LEU A 51 -10.51 1.70 -5.07
C LEU A 51 -11.77 2.58 -5.08
N LEU A 52 -12.92 2.04 -5.50
CA LEU A 52 -14.19 2.77 -5.58
C LEU A 52 -14.66 3.19 -4.18
N PHE A 53 -14.49 2.32 -3.20
CA PHE A 53 -14.97 2.55 -1.83
C PHE A 53 -13.87 2.99 -0.86
N ARG A 54 -12.72 3.49 -1.35
CA ARG A 54 -11.54 3.88 -0.53
C ARG A 54 -11.80 4.93 0.55
N ARG A 55 -12.94 5.62 0.48
CA ARG A 55 -13.36 6.62 1.48
C ARG A 55 -14.35 6.06 2.51
N SER A 56 -14.81 4.83 2.34
CA SER A 56 -15.67 4.17 3.32
C SER A 56 -14.86 3.83 4.58
N GLU A 57 -15.52 3.84 5.72
CA GLU A 57 -14.89 3.54 7.01
C GLU A 57 -14.29 2.13 6.99
N THR A 58 -15.03 1.15 6.46
CA THR A 58 -14.53 -0.22 6.31
C THR A 58 -13.25 -0.28 5.47
N VAL A 59 -13.18 0.38 4.31
CA VAL A 59 -11.97 0.32 3.48
C VAL A 59 -10.80 1.09 4.12
N GLN A 60 -11.06 2.24 4.76
CA GLN A 60 -10.03 2.96 5.50
C GLN A 60 -9.52 2.16 6.70
N SER A 61 -10.35 1.36 7.37
CA SER A 61 -9.90 0.49 8.46
C SER A 61 -8.95 -0.61 7.96
N LEU A 62 -9.11 -1.06 6.71
CA LEU A 62 -8.29 -2.11 6.11
C LEU A 62 -6.94 -1.58 5.59
N PHE A 63 -6.94 -0.41 4.95
CA PHE A 63 -5.80 0.08 4.17
C PHE A 63 -5.36 1.51 4.50
N GLY A 64 -6.13 2.25 5.29
CA GLY A 64 -5.94 3.69 5.48
C GLY A 64 -5.88 4.43 4.13
N ASP A 65 -4.90 5.32 3.99
CA ASP A 65 -4.68 6.08 2.76
C ASP A 65 -3.99 5.27 1.64
N MET A 66 -3.62 4.02 1.90
CA MET A 66 -2.73 3.24 1.04
C MET A 66 -3.44 2.36 0.02
N THR A 67 -4.74 2.55 -0.16
CA THR A 67 -5.56 1.65 -0.99
C THR A 67 -4.97 1.50 -2.40
N ILE A 68 -4.55 2.60 -3.02
CA ILE A 68 -3.93 2.59 -4.35
C ILE A 68 -2.56 1.91 -4.30
N ASP A 69 -1.74 2.23 -3.30
CA ASP A 69 -0.39 1.68 -3.12
C ASP A 69 -0.41 0.15 -3.01
N VAL A 70 -1.34 -0.38 -2.22
CA VAL A 70 -1.53 -1.82 -2.04
C VAL A 70 -1.99 -2.48 -3.35
N ILE A 71 -2.89 -1.85 -4.10
CA ILE A 71 -3.33 -2.36 -5.41
C ILE A 71 -2.14 -2.39 -6.39
N GLU A 72 -1.36 -1.31 -6.49
CA GLU A 72 -0.19 -1.25 -7.36
C GLU A 72 0.84 -2.32 -7.00
N PHE A 73 1.11 -2.51 -5.71
CA PHE A 73 2.04 -3.53 -5.24
C PHE A 73 1.58 -4.93 -5.66
N VAL A 74 0.36 -5.29 -5.29
CA VAL A 74 -0.17 -6.64 -5.54
C VAL A 74 -0.24 -6.90 -7.05
N SER A 75 -0.57 -5.88 -7.86
CA SER A 75 -0.57 -5.97 -9.32
C SER A 75 0.81 -6.23 -9.89
N ARG A 76 1.86 -5.57 -9.37
CA ARG A 76 3.21 -5.65 -9.92
C ARG A 76 3.99 -6.86 -9.42
N ARG A 77 3.55 -7.51 -8.31
CA ARG A 77 4.21 -8.68 -7.68
C ARG A 77 5.73 -8.56 -7.52
N ALA A 78 6.27 -7.35 -7.51
CA ALA A 78 7.70 -7.11 -7.63
C ALA A 78 8.04 -5.69 -7.16
N LYS A 79 8.98 -5.64 -6.20
CA LYS A 79 9.96 -4.58 -5.93
C LYS A 79 9.68 -3.28 -6.68
N SER A 80 8.75 -2.45 -6.22
CA SER A 80 8.69 -1.11 -6.80
C SER A 80 9.89 -0.31 -6.31
N ARG A 81 10.69 0.20 -7.26
CA ARG A 81 11.34 1.49 -7.07
C ARG A 81 10.20 2.50 -6.97
N ALA A 82 9.73 2.77 -5.77
CA ALA A 82 8.64 3.71 -5.57
C ALA A 82 9.19 5.13 -5.75
N TRP A 83 8.45 5.98 -6.45
CA TRP A 83 8.75 7.40 -6.63
C TRP A 83 7.42 8.16 -6.58
N TYR A 84 6.94 8.48 -5.39
CA TYR A 84 5.90 9.50 -5.18
C TYR A 84 5.93 9.98 -3.73
N LYS A 85 5.44 11.21 -3.51
CA LYS A 85 5.37 11.84 -2.19
C LYS A 85 4.19 11.25 -1.41
N THR A 86 4.48 10.59 -0.30
CA THR A 86 3.44 10.13 0.62
C THR A 86 2.93 11.32 1.44
N LEU A 87 1.73 11.19 2.03
CA LEU A 87 1.21 12.19 2.99
C LEU A 87 1.95 12.16 4.35
N GLY A 88 3.11 11.50 4.44
CA GLY A 88 3.86 11.28 5.67
C GLY A 88 3.23 10.29 6.64
N GLY A 89 1.95 9.95 6.45
CA GLY A 89 1.23 8.82 7.06
C GLY A 89 1.60 8.55 8.52
N ARG A 90 1.34 9.49 9.43
CA ARG A 90 1.69 9.34 10.85
C ARG A 90 0.73 8.44 11.66
N VAL A 91 -0.46 8.13 11.13
CA VAL A 91 -1.50 7.44 11.91
C VAL A 91 -1.39 5.91 11.85
N TRP A 92 -0.88 5.36 10.75
CA TRP A 92 -0.88 3.91 10.51
C TRP A 92 0.51 3.27 10.41
N TRP A 93 1.55 4.05 10.71
CA TRP A 93 2.93 3.64 10.51
C TRP A 93 3.78 3.94 11.75
N ASN A 94 4.46 2.91 12.24
CA ASN A 94 5.45 3.04 13.29
C ASN A 94 6.84 3.14 12.67
N GLU A 95 7.62 4.14 13.07
CA GLU A 95 9.05 4.17 12.72
C GLU A 95 9.77 3.02 13.44
N GLU A 96 10.48 2.18 12.69
CA GLU A 96 11.32 1.12 13.28
C GLU A 96 12.81 1.50 13.30
N CYS A 97 13.27 2.19 12.26
CA CYS A 97 14.68 2.51 12.10
C CYS A 97 14.84 3.79 11.28
N ARG A 98 15.88 4.56 11.58
CA ARG A 98 16.31 5.72 10.81
C ARG A 98 17.78 5.56 10.48
N GLN A 99 18.13 5.73 9.21
CA GLN A 99 19.50 5.68 8.72
C GLN A 99 19.71 6.81 7.70
N GLY A 100 20.47 7.83 8.10
CA GLY A 100 20.65 9.03 7.29
C GLY A 100 19.31 9.71 6.98
N PRO A 101 19.02 10.04 5.71
CA PRO A 101 17.75 10.66 5.32
C PRO A 101 16.58 9.67 5.28
N PHE A 102 16.83 8.36 5.39
CA PHE A 102 15.82 7.33 5.23
C PHE A 102 15.24 6.82 6.55
N ILE A 103 13.96 6.46 6.51
CA ILE A 103 13.15 6.00 7.64
C ILE A 103 12.47 4.71 7.21
N VAL A 104 12.74 3.62 7.93
CA VAL A 104 11.95 2.40 7.83
C VAL A 104 10.72 2.54 8.72
N GLN A 105 9.56 2.31 8.13
CA GLN A 105 8.30 2.30 8.84
C GLN A 105 7.58 0.97 8.67
N LYS A 106 6.99 0.47 9.75
CA LYS A 106 6.14 -0.71 9.80
C LYS A 106 4.69 -0.29 9.84
N HIS A 107 3.87 -0.86 8.96
CA HIS A 107 2.42 -0.63 9.03
C HIS A 107 1.83 -1.33 10.27
N LEU A 108 0.95 -0.65 11.00
CA LEU A 108 0.41 -1.13 12.28
C LEU A 108 -0.36 -2.46 12.16
N PHE A 109 -1.18 -2.62 11.13
CA PHE A 109 -2.12 -3.77 11.04
C PHE A 109 -1.76 -4.83 10.01
N THR A 110 -0.69 -4.61 9.25
CA THR A 110 -0.34 -5.50 8.14
C THR A 110 1.14 -5.84 8.20
N PRO A 111 1.61 -6.94 7.59
CA PRO A 111 3.02 -7.28 7.55
C PRO A 111 3.92 -6.31 6.75
N TYR A 112 3.38 -5.27 6.11
CA TYR A 112 4.14 -4.32 5.30
C TYR A 112 5.16 -3.46 6.06
N TYR A 113 6.29 -3.25 5.39
CA TYR A 113 7.31 -2.27 5.68
C TYR A 113 7.45 -1.31 4.51
N ARG A 114 7.83 -0.07 4.80
CA ARG A 114 8.22 0.91 3.80
C ARG A 114 9.50 1.64 4.20
N ILE A 115 10.22 2.14 3.21
CA ILE A 115 11.32 3.08 3.38
C ILE A 115 10.87 4.40 2.78
N ILE A 116 10.82 5.44 3.59
CA ILE A 116 10.58 6.81 3.14
C ILE A 116 11.81 7.68 3.43
N ASP A 117 11.92 8.83 2.79
CA ASP A 117 12.89 9.85 3.19
C ASP A 117 12.28 10.91 4.14
N ASN A 118 13.12 11.86 4.56
CA ASN A 118 12.74 13.00 5.41
C ASN A 118 11.73 13.97 4.78
N VAL A 119 11.56 13.94 3.45
CA VAL A 119 10.55 14.71 2.71
C VAL A 119 9.32 13.86 2.34
N HIS A 120 9.24 12.65 2.92
CA HIS A 120 8.16 11.67 2.83
C HIS A 120 7.96 11.02 1.46
N TYR A 121 8.97 11.02 0.59
CA TYR A 121 8.92 10.20 -0.62
C TYR A 121 9.12 8.73 -0.26
N LEU A 122 8.32 7.86 -0.84
CA LEU A 122 8.47 6.42 -0.72
C LEU A 122 9.59 5.95 -1.64
N HIS A 123 10.62 5.30 -1.09
CA HIS A 123 11.74 4.73 -1.85
C HIS A 123 11.62 3.22 -2.03
N TYR A 124 10.96 2.55 -1.09
CA TYR A 124 10.81 1.10 -1.11
C TYR A 124 9.63 0.63 -0.26
N TYR A 125 9.04 -0.51 -0.60
CA TYR A 125 8.15 -1.26 0.30
C TYR A 125 8.45 -2.76 0.16
N SER A 126 8.17 -3.53 1.21
CA SER A 126 8.15 -5.00 1.12
C SER A 126 7.30 -5.62 2.24
N LEU A 127 6.90 -6.87 2.06
CA LEU A 127 6.38 -7.75 3.12
C LEU A 127 7.52 -8.39 3.93
N ASN A 128 8.72 -8.41 3.38
CA ASN A 128 9.89 -9.05 3.98
C ASN A 128 10.73 -8.00 4.71
N ARG A 129 10.84 -8.17 6.03
CA ARG A 129 11.66 -7.30 6.88
C ARG A 129 13.12 -7.32 6.44
N GLU A 130 13.72 -8.50 6.32
CA GLU A 130 15.15 -8.64 5.97
C GLU A 130 15.47 -7.98 4.63
N GLU A 131 14.62 -8.16 3.62
CA GLU A 131 14.77 -7.51 2.31
C GLU A 131 14.69 -5.98 2.43
N THR A 132 13.78 -5.47 3.28
CA THR A 132 13.64 -4.03 3.53
C THR A 132 14.92 -3.44 4.14
N TYR A 133 15.48 -4.08 5.17
CA TYR A 133 16.70 -3.59 5.81
C TYR A 133 17.94 -3.74 4.92
N LYS A 134 17.96 -4.77 4.06
CA LYS A 134 18.97 -4.86 3.00
C LYS A 134 18.88 -3.65 2.06
N ARG A 135 17.68 -3.31 1.58
CA ARG A 135 17.50 -2.15 0.69
C ARG A 135 17.82 -0.82 1.39
N LEU A 136 17.54 -0.69 2.68
CA LEU A 136 17.94 0.50 3.47
C LEU A 136 19.46 0.71 3.43
N THR A 137 20.22 -0.38 3.62
CA THR A 137 21.69 -0.34 3.56
C THR A 137 22.18 0.07 2.17
N GLU A 138 21.59 -0.49 1.12
CA GLU A 138 21.91 -0.14 -0.27
C GLU A 138 21.66 1.36 -0.55
N LEU A 139 20.49 1.88 -0.18
CA LEU A 139 20.13 3.30 -0.34
C LEU A 139 21.09 4.24 0.41
N GLY A 140 21.50 3.86 1.63
CA GLY A 140 22.49 4.61 2.40
C GLY A 140 23.85 4.66 1.70
N SER A 141 24.28 3.54 1.09
CA SER A 141 25.54 3.49 0.33
C SER A 141 25.49 4.28 -0.99
N GLU A 142 24.37 4.24 -1.71
CA GLU A 142 24.14 5.01 -2.95
C GLU A 142 24.26 6.53 -2.68
N THR A 143 23.65 7.02 -1.58
CA THR A 143 23.67 8.44 -1.20
C THR A 143 25.09 8.92 -0.83
N MET A 144 25.86 8.10 -0.11
CA MET A 144 27.23 8.43 0.28
C MET A 144 28.18 8.53 -0.94
N MET A 145 27.92 7.77 -2.01
CA MET A 145 28.71 7.84 -3.24
C MET A 145 28.41 9.12 -4.05
N GLU A 146 27.15 9.54 -4.11
CA GLU A 146 26.76 10.80 -4.78
C GLU A 146 27.31 12.04 -4.07
N GLU A 147 27.29 12.07 -2.73
CA GLU A 147 27.86 13.17 -1.94
C GLU A 147 29.39 13.29 -2.08
N ASN A 148 30.11 12.16 -2.25
CA ASN A 148 31.56 12.18 -2.46
C ASN A 148 31.93 12.66 -3.87
N GLN A 149 31.17 12.29 -4.90
CA GLN A 149 31.39 12.77 -6.28
C GLN A 149 31.07 14.26 -6.44
N GLY A 150 30.09 14.78 -5.69
CA GLY A 150 29.77 16.22 -5.68
C GLY A 150 30.85 17.09 -5.02
N LYS A 151 31.63 16.54 -4.08
CA LYS A 151 32.71 17.27 -3.39
C LYS A 151 34.04 17.27 -4.13
N GLU A 152 34.28 16.30 -5.02
CA GLU A 152 35.49 16.27 -5.86
C GLU A 152 35.44 17.26 -7.05
N GLY A 153 34.29 17.88 -7.32
CA GLY A 153 34.11 18.89 -8.36
C GLY A 153 34.29 20.36 -7.92
N GLU A 154 34.45 20.63 -6.63
CA GLU A 154 34.72 21.96 -6.07
C GLU A 154 36.05 21.96 -5.33
N GLY A 155 37.15 21.95 -6.09
CA GLY A 155 38.51 22.21 -5.63
C GLY A 155 39.18 23.24 -6.56
N PRO A 156 39.99 24.16 -6.01
CA PRO A 156 40.20 25.54 -6.49
C PRO A 156 40.88 25.71 -7.85
#